data_AF-A0A3B8WFT6-F1
#
_entry.id   AF-A0A3B8WFT6-F1
#
_cell.length_a   1.000
_cell.length_b   1.000
_cell.length_c   1.000
_cell.angle_alpha   90.00
_cell.angle_beta   90.00
_cell.angle_gamma   90.00
#
_symmetry.space_group_name_H-M   'P 1'
#
loop_
_entity.id
_entity.type
_entity.pdbx_description
1 polymer ?
#
loop_
_entity_poly.entity_id
_entity_poly.type
_entity_poly.pdbx_seq_one_letter_code
_entity_poly.pdbx_strand_id
1 'polypeptide(L)'
;QNEPYSVFTPFSRRWRSWIEETRPTLHPRPSAIAKAIKPEQTDTLPAPFREAPEPLVPTGEDAAHEQLEAFLSERAKDYKDNRDFPALDGTSQLSPYLANGVLSGRQCLIAAKQSGLSGEGVETWINEIAWRDFYIHILYHYPRVSMGRAFKEETEALAWNTPGEHFEAWKEGRT
;
A
#
# COMPACT_ATOMS: atom_id res chain seq x y z
N GLN A 1 -19.27 -13.70 17.26
CA GLN A 1 -18.26 -14.76 17.06
C GLN A 1 -16.90 -14.11 17.27
N ASN A 2 -15.97 -14.78 17.95
CA ASN A 2 -14.66 -14.22 18.32
C ASN A 2 -13.56 -14.61 17.31
N GLU A 3 -13.94 -14.76 16.05
CA GLU A 3 -13.05 -15.20 14.96
C GLU A 3 -12.49 -14.00 14.20
N PRO A 4 -11.24 -14.07 13.71
CA PRO A 4 -10.68 -13.03 12.85
C PRO A 4 -11.50 -12.87 11.56
N TYR A 5 -11.59 -11.64 11.05
CA TYR A 5 -12.21 -11.41 9.75
C TYR A 5 -11.41 -12.07 8.62
N SER A 6 -12.09 -12.88 7.81
CA SER A 6 -11.58 -13.48 6.56
C SER A 6 -12.22 -12.87 5.30
N VAL A 7 -13.20 -11.97 5.46
CA VAL A 7 -13.90 -11.27 4.38
C VAL A 7 -13.74 -9.77 4.57
N PHE A 8 -13.43 -9.06 3.48
CA PHE A 8 -13.14 -7.63 3.52
C PHE A 8 -14.32 -6.75 3.92
N THR A 9 -15.53 -7.01 3.42
CA THR A 9 -16.71 -6.17 3.71
C THR A 9 -16.99 -6.00 5.21
N PRO A 10 -17.11 -7.07 6.03
CA PRO A 10 -17.29 -6.92 7.46
C PRO A 10 -16.05 -6.33 8.16
N PHE A 11 -14.84 -6.66 7.71
CA PHE A 11 -13.60 -6.03 8.22
C PHE A 11 -13.62 -4.51 8.03
N SER A 12 -13.85 -4.05 6.80
CA SER A 12 -13.79 -2.62 6.44
C SER A 12 -14.88 -1.80 7.14
N ARG A 13 -16.05 -2.39 7.41
CA ARG A 13 -17.09 -1.77 8.25
C ARG A 13 -16.60 -1.56 9.68
N ARG A 14 -16.00 -2.59 10.30
CA ARG A 14 -15.45 -2.47 11.66
C ARG A 14 -14.26 -1.51 11.70
N TRP A 15 -13.38 -1.56 10.70
CA TRP A 15 -12.20 -0.70 10.56
C TRP A 15 -12.59 0.78 10.50
N ARG A 16 -13.61 1.14 9.69
CA ARG A 16 -14.15 2.51 9.65
C ARG A 16 -14.73 2.94 10.99
N SER A 17 -15.56 2.09 11.62
CA SER A 17 -16.12 2.36 12.94
C SER A 17 -15.03 2.62 13.98
N TRP A 18 -13.98 1.80 13.96
CA TRP A 18 -12.83 1.95 14.86
C TRP A 18 -12.08 3.27 14.64
N ILE A 19 -11.88 3.70 13.39
CA ILE A 19 -11.26 5.00 13.08
C ILE A 19 -12.10 6.15 13.65
N GLU A 20 -13.41 6.12 13.49
CA GLU A 20 -14.30 7.17 14.00
C GLU A 20 -14.38 7.19 15.54
N GLU A 21 -14.39 6.01 16.17
CA GLU A 21 -14.40 5.83 17.62
C GLU A 21 -13.08 6.31 18.25
N THR A 22 -11.94 5.91 17.68
CA THR A 22 -10.62 6.13 18.29
C THR A 22 -9.91 7.38 17.81
N ARG A 23 -10.28 7.91 16.64
CA ARG A 23 -9.70 9.08 15.99
C ARG A 23 -8.17 9.08 16.08
N PRO A 24 -7.51 8.08 15.46
CA PRO A 24 -6.08 7.89 15.63
C PRO A 24 -5.31 9.14 15.19
N THR A 25 -4.33 9.55 15.99
CA THR A 25 -3.49 10.71 15.72
C THR A 25 -2.12 10.29 15.18
N LEU A 26 -1.39 11.25 14.61
CA LEU A 26 0.02 11.07 14.29
C LEU A 26 0.86 11.29 15.55
N HIS A 27 1.90 10.49 15.69
CA HIS A 27 2.94 10.78 16.68
C HIS A 27 3.75 11.99 16.21
N PRO A 28 4.13 12.89 17.11
CA PRO A 28 4.98 14.02 16.74
C PRO A 28 6.35 13.53 16.28
N ARG A 29 6.97 14.27 15.36
CA ARG A 29 8.37 14.09 15.03
C ARG A 29 9.20 14.21 16.32
N PRO A 30 10.11 13.26 16.61
CA PRO A 30 10.92 13.33 17.82
C PRO A 30 11.82 14.57 17.79
N SER A 31 11.95 15.22 18.94
CA SER A 31 12.93 16.30 19.13
C SER A 31 14.36 15.74 19.05
N ALA A 32 15.30 16.56 18.59
CA ALA A 32 16.71 16.20 18.59
C ALA A 32 17.20 15.92 20.02
N ILE A 33 17.78 14.74 20.25
CA ILE A 33 18.32 14.33 21.56
C ILE A 33 19.81 14.65 21.73
N ALA A 34 20.49 15.00 20.63
CA ALA A 34 21.91 15.32 20.59
C ALA A 34 22.22 16.20 19.37
N LYS A 35 23.46 16.67 19.28
CA LYS A 35 23.97 17.38 18.10
C LYS A 35 23.91 16.46 16.87
N ALA A 36 23.46 16.99 15.75
CA ALA A 36 23.41 16.26 14.49
C ALA A 36 24.79 15.73 14.09
N ILE A 37 24.83 14.46 13.70
CA ILE A 37 26.01 13.82 13.11
C ILE A 37 25.85 13.77 11.59
N LYS A 38 26.96 13.87 10.87
CA LYS A 38 26.96 13.63 9.43
C LYS A 38 26.94 12.12 9.21
N PRO A 39 25.93 11.54 8.53
CA PRO A 39 25.90 10.11 8.24
C PRO A 39 27.05 9.76 7.30
N GLU A 40 27.68 8.61 7.54
CA GLU A 40 28.60 8.00 6.59
C GLU A 40 27.80 7.60 5.35
N GLN A 41 28.28 8.00 4.17
CA GLN A 41 27.66 7.63 2.91
C GLN A 41 28.35 6.37 2.41
N THR A 42 27.57 5.37 2.00
CA THR A 42 28.08 4.17 1.33
C THR A 42 27.80 4.29 -0.17
N ASP A 43 28.86 4.24 -0.96
CA ASP A 43 28.74 4.18 -2.43
C ASP A 43 28.44 2.75 -2.92
N THR A 44 28.36 1.78 -2.01
CA THR A 44 28.16 0.37 -2.36
C THR A 44 26.71 -0.05 -2.21
N LEU A 45 26.04 -0.23 -3.34
CA LEU A 45 24.76 -0.93 -3.41
C LEU A 45 24.98 -2.46 -3.38
N PRO A 46 24.15 -3.21 -2.63
CA PRO A 46 24.13 -4.67 -2.73
C PRO A 46 23.91 -5.10 -4.18
N ALA A 47 24.51 -6.22 -4.59
CA ALA A 47 24.50 -6.66 -6.00
C ALA A 47 23.12 -6.64 -6.69
N PRO A 48 22.01 -7.06 -6.05
CA PRO A 48 20.68 -7.01 -6.65
C PRO A 48 20.17 -5.60 -6.99
N PHE A 49 20.74 -4.55 -6.38
CA PHE A 49 20.30 -3.16 -6.55
C PHE A 49 21.23 -2.34 -7.45
N ARG A 50 22.32 -2.93 -7.98
CA ARG A 50 23.28 -2.20 -8.85
C ARG A 50 22.70 -1.83 -10.20
N GLU A 51 21.80 -2.66 -10.71
CA GLU A 51 21.08 -2.47 -11.98
C GLU A 51 19.59 -2.26 -11.70
N ALA A 52 19.28 -1.44 -10.69
CA ALA A 52 17.90 -1.08 -10.41
C ALA A 52 17.30 -0.35 -11.62
N PRO A 53 16.03 -0.62 -11.98
CA PRO A 53 15.36 0.15 -13.02
C PRO A 53 15.19 1.61 -12.59
N GLU A 54 14.92 2.48 -13.55
CA GLU A 54 14.56 3.87 -13.27
C GLU A 54 13.42 3.94 -12.25
N PRO A 55 13.53 4.81 -11.24
CA PRO A 55 12.53 4.89 -10.19
C PRO A 55 11.19 5.39 -10.75
N LEU A 56 10.12 4.67 -10.46
CA LEU A 56 8.76 5.07 -10.85
C LEU A 56 8.32 6.38 -10.17
N VAL A 57 8.79 6.60 -8.95
CA VAL A 57 8.47 7.78 -8.12
C VAL A 57 9.75 8.32 -7.47
N PRO A 58 9.86 9.63 -7.19
CA PRO A 58 11.03 10.18 -6.51
C PRO A 58 11.18 9.59 -5.09
N THR A 59 12.40 9.46 -4.60
CA THR A 59 12.65 8.83 -3.29
C THR A 59 12.60 9.82 -2.14
N GLY A 60 12.08 9.41 -0.98
CA GLY A 60 12.16 10.19 0.26
C GLY A 60 10.81 10.57 0.85
N GLU A 61 10.83 11.06 2.09
CA GLU A 61 9.63 11.48 2.83
C GLU A 61 8.97 12.70 2.19
N ASP A 62 9.75 13.72 1.83
CA ASP A 62 9.23 14.93 1.18
C ASP A 62 8.52 14.58 -0.14
N ALA A 63 9.14 13.76 -0.99
CA ALA A 63 8.53 13.28 -2.23
C ALA A 63 7.23 12.49 -2.00
N ALA A 64 7.17 11.67 -0.95
CA ALA A 64 5.96 10.93 -0.61
C ALA A 64 4.80 11.86 -0.21
N HIS A 65 5.10 12.93 0.54
CA HIS A 65 4.14 13.93 0.96
C HIS A 65 3.67 14.80 -0.22
N GLU A 66 4.58 15.26 -1.08
CA GLU A 66 4.26 15.98 -2.31
C GLU A 66 3.36 15.14 -3.22
N GLN A 67 3.66 13.85 -3.41
CA GLN A 67 2.84 12.94 -4.20
C GLN A 67 1.43 12.74 -3.61
N LEU A 68 1.33 12.64 -2.28
CA LEU A 68 0.05 12.52 -1.58
C LEU A 68 -0.80 13.78 -1.76
N GLU A 69 -0.19 14.96 -1.58
CA GLU A 69 -0.86 16.25 -1.75
C GLU A 69 -1.33 16.43 -3.19
N ALA A 70 -0.46 16.18 -4.18
CA ALA A 70 -0.80 16.26 -5.61
C ALA A 70 -1.95 15.29 -5.98
N PHE A 71 -1.92 14.06 -5.47
CA PHE A 71 -3.01 13.12 -5.67
C PHE A 71 -4.33 13.65 -5.09
N LEU A 72 -4.33 14.16 -3.86
CA LEU A 72 -5.52 14.71 -3.22
C LEU A 72 -6.03 15.96 -3.94
N SER A 73 -5.16 16.85 -4.42
CA SER A 73 -5.59 18.07 -5.11
C SER A 73 -6.14 17.81 -6.52
N GLU A 74 -5.62 16.82 -7.23
CA GLU A 74 -5.86 16.70 -8.68
C GLU A 74 -6.68 15.47 -9.08
N ARG A 75 -6.53 14.34 -8.38
CA ARG A 75 -7.00 13.03 -8.89
C ARG A 75 -7.96 12.31 -7.96
N ALA A 76 -7.90 12.56 -6.65
CA ALA A 76 -8.68 11.82 -5.66
C ALA A 76 -10.21 11.93 -5.86
N LYS A 77 -10.70 13.05 -6.39
CA LYS A 77 -12.13 13.26 -6.66
C LYS A 77 -12.67 12.28 -7.71
N ASP A 78 -11.91 12.06 -8.77
CA ASP A 78 -12.30 11.21 -9.91
C ASP A 78 -11.72 9.78 -9.80
N TYR A 79 -11.11 9.46 -8.64
CA TYR A 79 -10.43 8.19 -8.41
C TYR A 79 -11.31 6.97 -8.71
N LYS A 80 -12.57 7.00 -8.27
CA LYS A 80 -13.52 5.89 -8.48
C LYS A 80 -13.71 5.59 -9.97
N ASP A 81 -13.77 6.62 -10.81
CA ASP A 81 -14.09 6.47 -12.22
C ASP A 81 -12.84 6.18 -13.06
N ASN A 82 -11.67 6.66 -12.64
CA ASN A 82 -10.45 6.56 -13.44
C ASN A 82 -9.53 5.38 -13.05
N ARG A 83 -9.66 4.81 -11.84
CA ARG A 83 -8.72 3.80 -11.32
C ARG A 83 -8.61 2.51 -12.14
N ASP A 84 -9.64 2.18 -12.92
CA ASP A 84 -9.71 0.92 -13.68
C ASP A 84 -9.11 1.06 -15.10
N PHE A 85 -8.72 2.27 -15.51
CA PHE A 85 -8.15 2.54 -16.83
C PHE A 85 -6.63 2.75 -16.76
N PRO A 86 -5.80 1.76 -17.15
CA PRO A 86 -4.34 1.87 -17.04
C PRO A 86 -3.71 2.92 -17.96
N ALA A 87 -4.45 3.39 -18.98
CA ALA A 87 -4.03 4.49 -19.84
C ALA A 87 -4.18 5.87 -19.16
N LEU A 88 -4.89 5.96 -18.04
CA LEU A 88 -5.07 7.17 -17.27
C LEU A 88 -4.16 7.15 -16.05
N ASP A 89 -3.57 8.29 -15.72
CA ASP A 89 -2.90 8.47 -14.44
C ASP A 89 -3.94 8.73 -13.33
N GLY A 90 -4.75 7.72 -13.04
CA GLY A 90 -5.92 7.83 -12.16
C GLY A 90 -5.67 7.42 -10.70
N THR A 91 -4.45 7.00 -10.33
CA THR A 91 -4.15 6.47 -9.00
C THR A 91 -3.17 7.33 -8.22
N SER A 92 -3.00 7.08 -6.91
CA SER A 92 -2.11 7.90 -6.08
C SER A 92 -0.62 7.62 -6.31
N GLN A 93 -0.27 6.45 -6.85
CA GLN A 93 1.11 5.96 -6.96
C GLN A 93 1.88 5.94 -5.62
N LEU A 94 1.17 5.86 -4.48
CA LEU A 94 1.77 5.88 -3.14
C LEU A 94 2.21 4.50 -2.62
N SER A 95 1.96 3.43 -3.38
CA SER A 95 2.25 2.07 -2.93
C SER A 95 3.73 1.82 -2.56
N PRO A 96 4.75 2.37 -3.25
CA PRO A 96 6.15 2.18 -2.84
C PRO A 96 6.44 2.83 -1.49
N TYR A 97 5.89 4.03 -1.23
CA TYR A 97 6.07 4.73 0.05
C TYR A 97 5.38 4.00 1.20
N LEU A 98 4.16 3.49 0.97
CA LEU A 98 3.38 2.74 1.95
C LEU A 98 3.99 1.37 2.29
N ALA A 99 4.63 0.72 1.32
CA ALA A 99 5.29 -0.57 1.50
C ALA A 99 6.60 -0.44 2.29
N ASN A 100 7.36 0.64 2.06
CA ASN A 100 8.63 0.91 2.73
C ASN A 100 8.48 1.70 4.05
N GLY A 101 7.27 2.06 4.45
CA GLY A 101 7.01 2.80 5.68
C GLY A 101 7.46 4.27 5.66
N VAL A 102 7.75 4.81 4.46
CA VAL A 102 8.02 6.25 4.25
C VAL A 102 6.77 7.08 4.53
N LEU A 103 5.61 6.53 4.16
CA LEU A 103 4.30 7.10 4.45
C LEU A 103 3.45 6.06 5.19
N SER A 104 2.67 6.49 6.17
CA SER A 104 1.73 5.64 6.91
C SER A 104 0.30 5.76 6.36
N GLY A 105 -0.49 4.70 6.51
CA GLY A 105 -1.93 4.74 6.21
C GLY A 105 -2.67 5.78 7.05
N ARG A 106 -2.21 6.06 8.28
CA ARG A 106 -2.78 7.12 9.14
C ARG A 106 -2.52 8.51 8.57
N GLN A 107 -1.32 8.78 8.03
CA GLN A 107 -1.04 10.04 7.32
C GLN A 107 -1.97 10.20 6.13
N CYS A 108 -2.20 9.14 5.33
CA CYS A 108 -3.13 9.16 4.20
C CYS A 108 -4.56 9.53 4.63
N LEU A 109 -5.07 8.88 5.70
CA LEU A 109 -6.40 9.14 6.25
C LEU A 109 -6.57 10.58 6.76
N ILE A 110 -5.58 11.08 7.50
CA ILE A 110 -5.62 12.42 8.07
C ILE A 110 -5.51 13.47 6.95
N ALA A 111 -4.63 13.27 5.97
CA ALA A 111 -4.49 14.16 4.82
C ALA A 111 -5.79 14.22 4.00
N ALA A 112 -6.44 13.08 3.72
CA ALA A 112 -7.73 13.07 3.04
C ALA A 112 -8.79 13.84 3.83
N LYS A 113 -8.88 13.64 5.15
CA LYS A 113 -9.79 14.41 6.00
C LYS A 113 -9.50 15.92 5.99
N GLN A 114 -8.22 16.29 6.02
CA GLN A 114 -7.76 17.69 6.01
C GLN A 114 -7.95 18.37 4.65
N SER A 115 -7.92 17.62 3.56
CA SER A 115 -8.18 18.13 2.21
C SER A 115 -9.60 18.69 2.04
N GLY A 116 -10.53 18.32 2.93
CA GLY A 116 -11.94 18.70 2.83
C GLY A 116 -12.69 18.02 1.68
N LEU A 117 -12.04 17.10 0.96
CA LEU A 117 -12.70 16.30 -0.06
C LEU A 117 -13.81 15.44 0.55
N SER A 118 -14.87 15.29 -0.23
CA SER A 118 -15.98 14.38 0.06
C SER A 118 -16.48 13.79 -1.25
N GLY A 119 -17.13 12.63 -1.17
CA GLY A 119 -17.69 11.94 -2.32
C GLY A 119 -17.03 10.60 -2.61
N GLU A 120 -17.55 9.90 -3.60
CA GLU A 120 -17.23 8.50 -3.82
C GLU A 120 -15.78 8.24 -4.22
N GLY A 121 -15.10 9.19 -4.88
CA GLY A 121 -13.68 9.06 -5.25
C GLY A 121 -12.76 8.88 -4.04
N VAL A 122 -12.77 9.87 -3.13
CA VAL A 122 -11.93 9.84 -1.92
C VAL A 122 -12.35 8.70 -0.97
N GLU A 123 -13.64 8.39 -0.85
CA GLU A 123 -14.13 7.26 -0.04
C GLU A 123 -13.68 5.91 -0.61
N THR A 124 -13.67 5.78 -1.94
CA THR A 124 -13.15 4.59 -2.63
C THR A 124 -11.64 4.47 -2.41
N TRP A 125 -10.89 5.57 -2.50
CA TRP A 125 -9.46 5.56 -2.22
C TRP A 125 -9.13 5.19 -0.77
N ILE A 126 -9.87 5.75 0.21
CA ILE A 126 -9.77 5.36 1.63
C ILE A 126 -10.10 3.87 1.81
N ASN A 127 -11.05 3.33 1.05
CA ASN A 127 -11.34 1.90 1.06
C ASN A 127 -10.15 1.04 0.58
N GLU A 128 -9.37 1.52 -0.39
CA GLU A 128 -8.13 0.85 -0.82
C GLU A 128 -7.03 0.90 0.28
N ILE A 129 -6.97 1.97 1.07
CA ILE A 129 -6.13 1.99 2.29
C ILE A 129 -6.61 0.94 3.30
N ALA A 130 -7.92 0.74 3.44
CA ALA A 130 -8.45 -0.33 4.29
C ALA A 130 -8.09 -1.73 3.76
N TRP A 131 -8.01 -1.93 2.44
CA TRP A 131 -7.55 -3.20 1.84
C TRP A 131 -6.11 -3.54 2.24
N ARG A 132 -5.22 -2.53 2.28
CA ARG A 132 -3.86 -2.71 2.78
C ARG A 132 -3.87 -3.25 4.22
N ASP A 133 -4.65 -2.64 5.10
CA ASP A 133 -4.74 -3.06 6.50
C ASP A 133 -5.44 -4.43 6.65
N PHE A 134 -6.38 -4.75 5.76
CA PHE A 134 -6.99 -6.09 5.71
C PHE A 134 -5.96 -7.17 5.38
N TYR A 135 -5.09 -6.96 4.40
CA TYR A 135 -4.05 -7.94 4.09
C TYR A 135 -3.01 -8.09 5.20
N ILE A 136 -2.70 -7.01 5.94
CA ILE A 136 -1.88 -7.09 7.16
C ILE A 136 -2.60 -7.90 8.25
N HIS A 137 -3.91 -7.69 8.44
CA HIS A 137 -4.75 -8.46 9.37
C HIS A 137 -4.77 -9.95 9.00
N ILE A 138 -4.91 -10.28 7.71
CA ILE A 138 -4.85 -11.66 7.22
C ILE A 138 -3.48 -12.27 7.52
N LEU A 139 -2.38 -11.58 7.21
CA LEU A 139 -1.03 -12.07 7.48
C LEU A 139 -0.80 -12.33 8.98
N TYR A 140 -1.30 -11.44 9.85
CA TYR A 140 -1.16 -11.58 11.29
C TYR A 140 -1.94 -12.78 11.85
N HIS A 141 -3.21 -12.95 11.45
CA HIS A 141 -4.07 -14.01 11.98
C HIS A 141 -3.90 -15.37 11.27
N TYR A 142 -3.39 -15.37 10.05
CA TYR A 142 -3.21 -16.57 9.22
C TYR A 142 -1.77 -16.66 8.71
N PRO A 143 -0.76 -16.81 9.59
CA PRO A 143 0.66 -16.74 9.24
C PRO A 143 1.09 -17.77 8.17
N ARG A 144 0.33 -18.84 8.00
CA ARG A 144 0.48 -19.81 6.91
C ARG A 144 0.58 -19.14 5.52
N VAL A 145 -0.10 -18.01 5.29
CA VAL A 145 -0.06 -17.31 3.98
C VAL A 145 1.31 -16.77 3.60
N SER A 146 2.21 -16.53 4.56
CA SER A 146 3.61 -16.15 4.28
C SER A 146 4.57 -17.33 4.20
N MET A 147 4.07 -18.56 4.36
CA MET A 147 4.86 -19.79 4.34
C MET A 147 4.75 -20.54 3.01
N GLY A 148 4.34 -19.85 1.94
CA GLY A 148 4.12 -20.45 0.62
C GLY A 148 2.94 -21.41 0.56
N ARG A 149 1.94 -21.22 1.43
CA ARG A 149 0.75 -22.08 1.54
C ARG A 149 -0.51 -21.32 1.14
N ALA A 150 -1.48 -22.03 0.58
CA ALA A 150 -2.73 -21.40 0.17
C ALA A 150 -3.56 -20.95 1.38
N PHE A 151 -4.25 -19.82 1.24
CA PHE A 151 -5.24 -19.35 2.24
C PHE A 151 -6.44 -20.29 2.31
N LYS A 152 -6.96 -20.71 1.15
CA LYS A 152 -7.96 -21.78 1.02
C LYS A 152 -7.26 -23.11 0.91
N GLU A 153 -7.22 -23.88 1.99
CA GLU A 153 -6.43 -25.11 2.08
C GLU A 153 -6.81 -26.14 1.01
N GLU A 154 -8.08 -26.19 0.62
CA GLU A 154 -8.58 -27.09 -0.43
C GLU A 154 -7.94 -26.83 -1.80
N THR A 155 -7.45 -25.61 -2.06
CA THR A 155 -6.79 -25.25 -3.33
C THR A 155 -5.36 -25.77 -3.44
N GLU A 156 -4.78 -26.32 -2.37
CA GLU A 156 -3.47 -26.97 -2.44
C GLU A 156 -3.51 -28.30 -3.21
N ALA A 157 -4.69 -28.88 -3.38
CA ALA A 157 -4.88 -30.09 -4.18
C ALA A 157 -4.91 -29.82 -5.69
N LEU A 158 -4.87 -28.55 -6.12
CA LEU A 158 -4.86 -28.19 -7.54
C LEU A 158 -3.56 -28.66 -8.20
N ALA A 159 -3.70 -29.42 -9.29
CA ALA A 159 -2.58 -29.83 -10.12
C ALA A 159 -2.20 -28.68 -11.08
N TRP A 160 -1.13 -27.96 -10.75
CA TRP A 160 -0.57 -26.92 -11.59
C TRP A 160 0.26 -27.51 -12.74
N ASN A 161 0.21 -26.87 -13.91
CA ASN A 161 1.08 -27.21 -15.02
C ASN A 161 2.55 -26.96 -14.63
N THR A 162 3.46 -27.82 -15.10
CA THR A 162 4.89 -27.58 -14.94
C THR A 162 5.29 -26.30 -15.70
N PRO A 163 6.05 -25.39 -15.07
CA PRO A 163 6.58 -24.21 -15.77
C PRO A 163 7.39 -24.63 -17.01
N GLY A 164 7.17 -23.92 -18.12
CA GLY A 164 7.79 -24.22 -19.42
C GLY A 164 7.62 -23.03 -20.37
N GLU A 165 7.53 -23.27 -21.67
CA GLU A 165 7.48 -22.21 -22.70
C GLU A 165 6.38 -21.17 -22.47
N HIS A 166 5.18 -21.59 -22.04
CA HIS A 166 4.09 -20.66 -21.72
C HIS A 166 4.40 -19.76 -20.52
N PHE A 167 5.13 -20.27 -19.52
CA PHE A 167 5.52 -19.49 -18.35
C PHE A 167 6.58 -18.45 -18.72
N GLU A 168 7.55 -18.82 -19.56
CA GLU A 168 8.56 -17.90 -20.08
C GLU A 168 7.94 -16.82 -20.97
N ALA A 169 7.03 -17.20 -21.90
CA ALA A 169 6.31 -16.24 -22.74
C ALA A 169 5.51 -15.24 -21.90
N TRP A 170 4.88 -15.68 -20.81
CA TRP A 170 4.13 -14.81 -19.89
C TRP A 170 5.04 -13.81 -19.17
N LYS A 171 6.17 -14.27 -18.61
CA LYS A 171 7.15 -13.38 -17.93
C LYS A 171 7.67 -12.28 -18.86
N GLU A 172 7.82 -12.60 -20.15
CA GLU A 172 8.40 -11.70 -21.14
C GLU A 172 7.35 -10.92 -21.94
N GLY A 173 6.07 -10.99 -21.57
CA GLY A 173 5.00 -10.23 -22.21
C GLY A 173 4.73 -10.63 -23.67
N ARG A 174 4.93 -11.91 -24.02
CA ARG A 174 4.75 -12.46 -25.38
C ARG A 174 3.62 -13.49 -25.46
N THR A 175 2.67 -13.44 -24.54
CA THR A 175 1.45 -14.26 -24.53
C THR A 175 0.35 -13.69 -25.37
#